data_AF-A0A933R8Z5-F1
#
_entry.id   AF-A0A933R8Z5-F1
#
_cell.length_a   1.000
_cell.length_b   1.000
_cell.length_c   1.000
_cell.angle_alpha   90.00
_cell.angle_beta   90.00
_cell.angle_gamma   90.00
#
_symmetry.space_group_name_H-M   'P 1'
#
loop_
_entity.id
_entity.type
_entity.pdbx_description
1 polymer ?
#
loop_
_entity_poly.entity_id
_entity_poly.type
_entity_poly.pdbx_seq_one_letter_code
_entity_poly.pdbx_strand_id
1 'polypeptide(L)'
;GDAIEEVDAATDATPAYFMINCAHPTHFMPSLDADASWLARVRGVRANASRLSHQELDSADELDRGDAADLAELYRALGATFDLRVVGGCCGTDHEHVAAIAEAVVADIDRTGAGS
;
A
#
# COMPACT_ATOMS: atom_id res chain seq x y z
N GLY A 1 8.71 4.67 13.30
CA GLY A 1 9.65 3.56 13.52
C GLY A 1 9.23 2.75 14.73
N ASP A 2 8.82 3.41 15.79
CA ASP A 2 8.58 2.88 17.14
C ASP A 2 7.77 1.57 17.17
N ALA A 3 6.66 1.48 16.43
CA ALA A 3 5.85 0.25 16.36
C ALA A 3 6.59 -0.97 15.78
N ILE A 4 7.51 -0.75 14.82
CA ILE A 4 8.34 -1.82 14.25
C ILE A 4 9.37 -2.29 15.28
N GLU A 5 9.99 -1.34 16.01
CA GLU A 5 10.97 -1.63 17.05
C GLU A 5 10.33 -2.39 18.23
N GLU A 6 9.11 -2.02 18.60
CA GLU A 6 8.32 -2.70 19.63
C GLU A 6 8.04 -4.16 19.25
N VAL A 7 7.65 -4.42 17.99
CA VAL A 7 7.42 -5.79 17.50
C VAL A 7 8.69 -6.63 17.54
N ASP A 8 9.83 -6.08 17.11
CA ASP A 8 11.11 -6.80 17.19
C ASP A 8 11.48 -7.15 18.64
N ALA A 9 11.35 -6.18 19.55
CA ALA A 9 11.66 -6.39 20.96
C ALA A 9 10.74 -7.42 21.61
N ALA A 10 9.48 -7.51 21.16
CA ALA A 10 8.48 -8.42 21.72
C ALA A 10 8.58 -9.86 21.18
N THR A 11 9.23 -10.08 20.02
CA THR A 11 9.17 -11.37 19.32
C THR A 11 10.50 -12.12 19.26
N ASP A 12 11.58 -11.57 19.83
CA ASP A 12 12.96 -12.13 19.80
C ASP A 12 13.43 -12.54 18.38
N ALA A 13 12.72 -12.05 17.36
CA ALA A 13 12.85 -12.35 15.96
C ALA A 13 12.34 -11.15 15.16
N THR A 14 12.73 -11.06 13.89
CA THR A 14 12.27 -9.99 13.02
C THR A 14 11.33 -10.58 11.97
N PRO A 15 10.11 -10.02 11.78
CA PRO A 15 9.26 -10.40 10.66
C PRO A 15 10.03 -10.26 9.34
N ALA A 16 9.73 -11.12 8.36
CA ALA A 16 10.34 -11.02 7.03
C ALA A 16 10.15 -9.61 6.43
N TYR A 17 9.00 -8.99 6.69
CA TYR A 17 8.66 -7.61 6.38
C TYR A 17 7.34 -7.21 7.06
N PHE A 18 7.08 -5.91 7.10
CA PHE A 18 5.83 -5.30 7.54
C PHE A 18 4.96 -4.88 6.34
N MET A 19 3.70 -4.56 6.61
CA MET A 19 2.76 -4.09 5.61
C MET A 19 1.87 -2.95 6.13
N ILE A 20 1.46 -2.07 5.23
CA ILE A 20 0.43 -1.06 5.49
C ILE A 20 -0.90 -1.61 4.97
N ASN A 21 -1.94 -1.62 5.81
CA ASN A 21 -3.24 -2.17 5.46
C ASN A 21 -4.37 -1.25 5.92
N CYS A 22 -5.53 -1.33 5.25
CA CYS A 22 -6.77 -0.67 5.64
C CYS A 22 -6.69 0.87 5.67
N ALA A 23 -5.87 1.46 4.81
CA ALA A 23 -5.80 2.90 4.58
C ALA A 23 -5.64 3.17 3.08
N HIS A 24 -6.31 4.19 2.57
CA HIS A 24 -6.07 4.66 1.20
C HIS A 24 -4.67 5.30 1.09
N PRO A 25 -3.93 5.14 -0.02
CA PRO A 25 -2.55 5.62 -0.13
C PRO A 25 -2.36 7.11 0.16
N THR A 26 -3.33 7.94 -0.21
CA THR A 26 -3.29 9.39 0.05
C THR A 26 -3.19 9.76 1.53
N HIS A 27 -3.58 8.87 2.45
CA HIS A 27 -3.51 9.13 3.89
C HIS A 27 -2.11 8.88 4.48
N PHE A 28 -1.27 8.06 3.83
CA PHE A 28 0.02 7.68 4.39
C PHE A 28 1.21 8.01 3.48
N MET A 29 1.01 8.13 2.16
CA MET A 29 2.07 8.49 1.21
C MET A 29 2.85 9.75 1.61
N PRO A 30 2.22 10.85 2.08
CA PRO A 30 2.96 12.04 2.51
C PRO A 30 3.90 11.81 3.70
N SER A 31 3.70 10.73 4.45
CA SER A 31 4.52 10.34 5.60
C SER A 31 5.59 9.30 5.25
N LEU A 32 5.65 8.83 4.00
CA LEU A 32 6.68 7.91 3.53
C LEU A 32 7.94 8.72 3.18
N ASP A 33 8.87 8.75 4.11
CA ASP A 33 10.23 9.26 3.88
C ASP A 33 11.11 8.12 3.35
N ALA A 34 11.61 8.27 2.12
CA ALA A 34 12.46 7.28 1.45
C ALA A 34 13.78 7.04 2.19
N ASP A 35 14.26 8.01 2.96
CA ASP A 35 15.49 7.91 3.75
C ASP A 35 15.22 7.29 5.14
N ALA A 36 13.96 7.09 5.52
CA ALA A 36 13.63 6.50 6.81
C ALA A 36 13.92 5.00 6.83
N SER A 37 14.81 4.59 7.73
CA SER A 37 15.27 3.19 7.86
C SER A 37 14.15 2.17 8.05
N TRP A 38 13.05 2.56 8.68
CA TRP A 38 11.90 1.69 8.90
C TRP A 38 11.16 1.36 7.59
N LEU A 39 11.23 2.22 6.57
CA LEU A 39 10.53 2.00 5.30
C LEU A 39 11.13 0.83 4.52
N ALA A 40 12.45 0.60 4.62
CA ALA A 40 13.12 -0.57 4.04
C ALA A 40 12.59 -1.92 4.56
N ARG A 41 11.82 -1.90 5.65
CA ARG A 41 11.22 -3.08 6.28
C ARG A 41 9.76 -3.27 5.88
N VAL A 42 9.16 -2.33 5.17
CA VAL A 42 7.80 -2.44 4.63
C VAL A 42 7.91 -2.93 3.20
N ARG A 43 7.22 -4.04 2.89
CA ARG A 43 7.19 -4.60 1.53
C ARG A 43 5.77 -4.90 1.05
N GLY A 44 4.75 -4.57 1.85
CA GLY A 44 3.37 -4.89 1.55
C GLY A 44 2.42 -3.70 1.69
N VAL A 45 1.47 -3.56 0.77
CA VAL A 45 0.34 -2.64 0.88
C VAL A 45 -0.97 -3.35 0.52
N ARG A 46 -1.99 -3.16 1.35
CA ARG A 46 -3.39 -3.53 1.09
C ARG A 46 -4.31 -2.35 1.41
N ALA A 47 -4.51 -1.51 0.42
CA ALA A 47 -5.23 -0.25 0.57
C ALA A 47 -6.76 -0.39 0.52
N ASN A 48 -7.44 0.59 1.11
CA ASN A 48 -8.88 0.81 0.86
C ASN A 48 -9.09 1.41 -0.53
N ALA A 49 -10.27 1.20 -1.11
CA ALA A 49 -10.63 1.79 -2.40
C ALA A 49 -11.03 3.26 -2.29
N SER A 50 -11.85 3.60 -1.30
CA SER A 50 -12.30 4.96 -1.05
C SER A 50 -11.19 5.83 -0.44
N ARG A 51 -11.16 7.10 -0.84
CA ARG A 51 -10.32 8.17 -0.24
C ARG A 51 -10.88 8.71 1.07
N LEU A 52 -12.11 8.33 1.41
CA LEU A 52 -12.76 8.76 2.64
C LEU A 52 -12.05 8.17 3.85
N SER A 53 -11.96 8.97 4.90
CA SER A 53 -11.51 8.50 6.20
C SER A 53 -12.50 7.46 6.76
N HIS A 54 -12.05 6.69 7.74
CA HIS A 54 -12.91 5.73 8.45
C HIS A 54 -14.19 6.38 8.99
N GLN A 55 -14.09 7.59 9.54
CA GLN A 55 -15.24 8.33 10.08
C GLN A 55 -16.24 8.74 8.99
N GLU A 56 -15.73 9.17 7.83
CA GLU A 56 -16.58 9.54 6.69
C GLU A 56 -17.27 8.31 6.10
N LEU A 57 -16.58 7.17 6.02
CA LEU A 57 -17.18 5.89 5.59
C LEU A 57 -18.27 5.41 6.54
N ASP A 58 -18.06 5.52 7.86
CA ASP A 58 -19.06 5.14 8.87
C ASP A 58 -20.33 6.01 8.78
N SER A 59 -20.21 7.22 8.23
CA SER A 59 -21.30 8.19 8.10
C SER A 59 -21.88 8.29 6.69
N ALA A 60 -21.40 7.46 5.74
CA ALA A 60 -21.81 7.51 4.35
C ALA A 60 -23.13 6.75 4.14
N ASP A 61 -24.11 7.42 3.54
CA ASP A 61 -25.39 6.81 3.18
C ASP A 61 -25.28 5.90 1.93
N GLU A 62 -24.27 6.13 1.10
CA GLU A 62 -24.00 5.41 -0.15
C GLU A 62 -22.60 4.80 -0.13
N LEU A 63 -22.44 3.67 -0.80
CA LEU A 63 -21.14 3.02 -0.93
C LEU A 63 -20.23 3.81 -1.87
N ASP A 64 -19.14 4.37 -1.35
CA ASP A 64 -18.02 4.84 -2.16
C ASP A 64 -17.11 3.65 -2.51
N ARG A 65 -17.24 3.15 -3.74
CA ARG A 65 -16.40 2.06 -4.26
C ARG A 65 -15.00 2.54 -4.67
N GLY A 66 -14.73 3.84 -4.70
CA GLY A 66 -13.48 4.40 -5.21
C GLY A 66 -13.30 4.22 -6.72
N ASP A 67 -12.08 4.50 -7.19
CA ASP A 67 -11.69 4.34 -8.59
C ASP A 67 -10.48 3.39 -8.69
N ALA A 68 -10.65 2.31 -9.45
CA ALA A 68 -9.66 1.25 -9.61
C ALA A 68 -8.39 1.71 -10.35
N ALA A 69 -8.53 2.57 -11.35
CA ALA A 69 -7.40 3.06 -12.15
C ALA A 69 -6.58 4.08 -11.35
N ASP A 70 -7.26 4.99 -10.65
CA ASP A 70 -6.65 5.93 -9.72
C ASP A 70 -5.86 5.19 -8.63
N LEU A 71 -6.46 4.15 -8.04
CA LEU A 71 -5.79 3.37 -7.00
C LEU A 71 -4.55 2.65 -7.56
N ALA A 72 -4.64 2.09 -8.77
CA ALA A 72 -3.52 1.42 -9.43
C ALA A 72 -2.33 2.36 -9.69
N GLU A 73 -2.57 3.60 -10.10
CA GLU A 73 -1.50 4.59 -10.30
C GLU A 73 -0.84 5.00 -8.98
N LEU A 74 -1.60 5.04 -7.87
CA LEU A 74 -1.01 5.22 -6.54
C LEU A 74 -0.12 4.04 -6.14
N TYR A 75 -0.50 2.80 -6.47
CA TYR A 75 0.35 1.62 -6.27
C TYR A 75 1.65 1.68 -7.10
N ARG A 76 1.58 2.15 -8.35
CA ARG A 76 2.78 2.41 -9.17
C ARG A 76 3.70 3.42 -8.49
N ALA A 77 3.16 4.53 -7.99
CA ALA A 77 3.93 5.54 -7.28
C ALA A 77 4.57 4.99 -5.98
N LEU A 78 3.85 4.15 -5.24
CA LEU A 78 4.38 3.45 -4.07
C LEU A 78 5.56 2.53 -4.43
N GLY A 79 5.45 1.77 -5.53
CA GLY A 79 6.52 0.90 -6.02
C GLY A 79 7.78 1.67 -6.47
N ALA A 80 7.62 2.93 -6.90
CA ALA A 80 8.75 3.82 -7.16
C ALA A 80 9.39 4.41 -5.88
N THR A 81 8.70 4.33 -4.74
CA THR A 81 9.15 4.92 -3.46
C THR A 81 9.92 3.90 -2.61
N PHE A 82 9.49 2.63 -2.57
CA PHE A 82 10.14 1.57 -1.80
C PHE A 82 9.93 0.20 -2.44
N ASP A 83 10.63 -0.80 -1.94
CA ASP A 83 10.64 -2.18 -2.46
C ASP A 83 9.31 -2.93 -2.19
N LEU A 84 8.26 -2.54 -2.92
CA LEU A 84 6.91 -3.10 -2.81
C LEU A 84 6.83 -4.48 -3.47
N ARG A 85 6.58 -5.52 -2.68
CA ARG A 85 6.54 -6.93 -3.11
C ARG A 85 5.17 -7.57 -3.01
N VAL A 86 4.36 -7.13 -2.06
CA VAL A 86 3.03 -7.67 -1.79
C VAL A 86 2.00 -6.57 -1.99
N VAL A 87 1.09 -6.77 -2.92
CA VAL A 87 0.03 -5.81 -3.25
C VAL A 87 -1.33 -6.48 -3.12
N GLY A 88 -2.35 -5.70 -2.78
CA GLY A 88 -3.72 -6.20 -2.75
C GLY A 88 -4.72 -5.15 -2.30
N GLY A 89 -5.94 -5.58 -2.04
CA GLY A 89 -7.02 -4.72 -1.60
C GLY A 89 -7.47 -4.98 -0.16
N CYS A 90 -8.05 -3.97 0.48
CA CYS A 90 -8.75 -4.03 1.76
C CYS A 90 -10.21 -3.55 1.59
N CYS A 91 -10.73 -2.69 2.45
CA CYS A 91 -12.13 -2.28 2.42
C CYS A 91 -12.50 -1.54 1.12
N GLY A 92 -13.66 -1.87 0.55
CA GLY A 92 -14.17 -1.29 -0.69
C GLY A 92 -13.50 -1.78 -1.99
N THR A 93 -12.45 -2.59 -1.89
CA THR A 93 -11.79 -3.17 -3.08
C THR A 93 -12.43 -4.48 -3.52
N ASP A 94 -12.30 -4.78 -4.81
CA ASP A 94 -12.72 -6.05 -5.41
C ASP A 94 -11.76 -6.47 -6.53
N HIS A 95 -12.18 -7.45 -7.33
CA HIS A 95 -11.37 -8.01 -8.41
C HIS A 95 -10.94 -6.99 -9.47
N GLU A 96 -11.74 -5.96 -9.78
CA GLU A 96 -11.38 -4.93 -10.77
C GLU A 96 -10.23 -4.07 -10.24
N HIS A 97 -10.28 -3.71 -8.95
CA HIS A 97 -9.20 -2.99 -8.28
C HIS A 97 -7.90 -3.79 -8.26
N VAL A 98 -7.98 -5.06 -7.83
CA VAL A 98 -6.80 -5.92 -7.72
C VAL A 98 -6.18 -6.19 -9.10
N ALA A 99 -7.00 -6.37 -10.14
CA ALA A 99 -6.52 -6.53 -11.51
C ALA A 99 -5.77 -5.28 -11.98
N ALA A 100 -6.37 -4.09 -11.82
CA ALA A 100 -5.73 -2.83 -12.21
C ALA A 100 -4.40 -2.59 -11.47
N ILE A 101 -4.37 -2.86 -10.15
CA ILE A 101 -3.15 -2.77 -9.34
C ILE A 101 -2.07 -3.72 -9.86
N ALA A 102 -2.43 -4.98 -10.13
CA ALA A 102 -1.48 -5.98 -10.62
C ALA A 102 -0.90 -5.58 -11.98
N GLU A 103 -1.73 -5.13 -12.92
CA GLU A 103 -1.30 -4.65 -14.24
C GLU A 103 -0.35 -3.45 -14.13
N ALA A 104 -0.67 -2.47 -13.28
CA ALA A 104 0.15 -1.27 -13.11
C ALA A 104 1.54 -1.60 -12.53
N VAL A 105 1.59 -2.50 -11.54
CA VAL A 105 2.84 -2.86 -10.83
C VAL A 105 3.70 -3.83 -11.65
N VAL A 106 3.12 -4.83 -12.31
CA VAL A 106 3.88 -5.79 -13.13
C VAL A 106 4.51 -5.11 -14.34
N ALA A 107 3.78 -4.22 -15.01
CA ALA A 107 4.32 -3.43 -16.12
C ALA A 107 5.52 -2.56 -15.69
N ASP A 108 5.58 -2.18 -14.42
CA ASP A 108 6.69 -1.39 -13.85
C ASP A 108 7.94 -2.24 -13.59
N ILE A 109 7.75 -3.47 -13.11
CA ILE A 109 8.84 -4.43 -12.89
C ILE A 109 9.51 -4.78 -14.21
N ASP A 110 8.74 -5.05 -15.27
CA ASP A 110 9.30 -5.38 -16.58
C ASP A 110 10.12 -4.23 -17.17
N ARG A 111 9.69 -2.99 -16.92
CA ARG A 111 10.40 -1.77 -17.37
C ARG A 111 11.70 -1.52 -16.60
N THR A 112 11.76 -1.88 -15.33
CA THR A 112 12.95 -1.72 -14.49
C THR A 112 13.94 -2.89 -14.65
N GLY A 113 13.45 -4.10 -14.96
CA GLY A 113 14.27 -5.29 -15.23
C GLY A 113 14.87 -5.38 -16.64
N ALA A 114 14.30 -4.70 -17.63
CA ALA A 114 14.84 -4.66 -18.99
C ALA A 114 16.07 -3.73 -19.18
N GLY A 115 16.56 -3.11 -18.09
CA GLY A 115 17.62 -2.10 -18.11
C GLY A 115 18.88 -2.42 -17.30
N SER A 116 19.08 -3.67 -16.84
CA SER A 116 20.27 -4.10 -16.10
C SER A 116 21.14 -5.08 -16.87
#